data_AF-A0A9E6RVQ7-F1
#
_entry.id   AF-A0A9E6RVQ7-F1
#
_cell.length_a   1.000
_cell.length_b   1.000
_cell.length_c   1.000
_cell.angle_alpha   90.00
_cell.angle_beta   90.00
_cell.angle_gamma   90.00
#
_symmetry.space_group_name_H-M   'P 1'
#
loop_
_entity.id
_entity.type
_entity.pdbx_description
1 polymer ?
#
loop_
_entity_poly.entity_id
_entity_poly.type
_entity_poly.pdbx_seq_one_letter_code
_entity_poly.pdbx_strand_id
1 'polypeptide(L)'
;MAGIYEVLQKIKDRPGMYIGNSSITVLRHFLVGYKFARNELGVELNQEEADFYDNFQPWIQQHFNVRTSNSWANIILLFTRDEKDAFNRFFTLLEEFKQRDQNQDMKATRKEFDHENLLSKL
;
A
#
# COMPACT_ATOMS: atom_id res chain seq x y z
N MET A 1 9.60 8.10 -17.09
CA MET A 1 8.20 8.47 -16.76
C MET A 1 8.06 8.42 -15.25
N ALA A 2 7.23 9.27 -14.67
CA ALA A 2 6.99 9.25 -13.23
C ALA A 2 6.32 7.94 -12.81
N GLY A 3 6.92 7.21 -11.87
CA GLY A 3 6.33 5.97 -11.34
C GLY A 3 5.05 6.25 -10.54
N ILE A 4 4.29 5.20 -10.20
CA ILE A 4 3.07 5.35 -9.39
C ILE A 4 3.32 6.09 -8.07
N TYR A 5 4.47 5.86 -7.42
CA TYR A 5 4.82 6.51 -6.15
C TYR A 5 5.05 8.01 -6.29
N GLU A 6 5.63 8.48 -7.40
CA GLU A 6 5.76 9.92 -7.67
C GLU A 6 4.39 10.57 -7.90
N VAL A 7 3.49 9.87 -8.59
CA VAL A 7 2.11 10.32 -8.80
C VAL A 7 1.35 10.37 -7.48
N LEU A 8 1.49 9.34 -6.64
CA LEU A 8 0.90 9.29 -5.31
C LEU A 8 1.43 10.41 -4.41
N GLN A 9 2.74 10.71 -4.47
CA GLN A 9 3.33 11.82 -3.71
C GLN A 9 2.75 13.17 -4.14
N LYS A 10 2.63 13.42 -5.44
CA LYS A 10 1.99 14.63 -5.97
C LYS A 10 0.54 14.77 -5.50
N ILE A 11 -0.23 13.68 -5.50
CA ILE A 11 -1.62 13.66 -5.04
C ILE A 11 -1.69 13.88 -3.53
N LYS A 12 -0.79 13.28 -2.74
CA LYS A 12 -0.70 13.49 -1.28
C LYS A 12 -0.52 14.97 -0.94
N ASP A 13 0.39 15.64 -1.65
CA ASP A 13 0.75 17.03 -1.38
C ASP A 13 -0.35 18.02 -1.82
N ARG A 14 -1.07 17.72 -2.91
CA ARG A 14 -2.09 18.61 -3.49
C ARG A 14 -3.32 17.86 -4.02
N PRO A 15 -4.11 17.17 -3.19
CA PRO A 15 -5.19 16.30 -3.67
C PRO A 15 -6.24 17.05 -4.49
N GLY A 16 -6.58 18.28 -4.11
CA GLY A 16 -7.53 19.12 -4.86
C GLY A 16 -7.11 19.42 -6.30
N MET A 17 -5.80 19.49 -6.59
CA MET A 17 -5.28 19.76 -7.93
C MET A 17 -5.39 18.55 -8.86
N TYR A 18 -5.22 17.34 -8.33
CA TYR A 18 -5.11 16.12 -9.14
C TYR A 18 -6.41 15.31 -9.18
N ILE A 19 -7.14 15.26 -8.06
CA ILE A 19 -8.34 14.43 -7.89
C ILE A 19 -9.54 15.21 -7.33
N GLY A 20 -9.46 16.55 -7.26
CA GLY A 20 -10.55 17.43 -6.85
C GLY A 20 -10.80 17.52 -5.34
N ASN A 21 -10.63 16.43 -4.59
CA ASN A 21 -10.72 16.42 -3.13
C ASN A 21 -9.91 15.28 -2.49
N SER A 22 -9.74 15.30 -1.17
CA SER A 22 -9.13 14.20 -0.41
C SER A 22 -10.15 13.08 -0.21
N SER A 23 -10.29 12.18 -1.19
CA SER A 23 -11.18 11.01 -1.13
C SER A 23 -10.43 9.74 -1.49
N ILE A 24 -10.57 8.71 -0.67
CA ILE A 24 -10.00 7.38 -0.93
C ILE A 24 -10.65 6.73 -2.15
N THR A 25 -11.95 6.94 -2.33
CA THR A 25 -12.73 6.40 -3.45
C THR A 25 -12.27 7.04 -4.77
N VAL A 26 -12.13 8.36 -4.80
CA VAL A 26 -11.64 9.07 -6.00
C VAL A 26 -10.17 8.71 -6.30
N LEU A 27 -9.33 8.61 -5.26
CA LEU A 27 -7.94 8.16 -5.41
C LEU A 27 -7.88 6.77 -6.07
N ARG A 28 -8.67 5.81 -5.61
CA ARG A 28 -8.71 4.47 -6.21
C ARG A 28 -9.12 4.53 -7.69
N HIS A 29 -10.17 5.27 -8.03
CA HIS A 29 -10.60 5.40 -9.43
C HIS A 29 -9.52 6.02 -10.32
N PHE A 30 -8.84 7.06 -9.81
CA PHE A 30 -7.70 7.65 -10.49
C PHE A 30 -6.60 6.62 -10.76
N LEU A 31 -6.22 5.81 -9.76
CA LEU A 31 -5.17 4.79 -9.92
C LEU A 31 -5.56 3.68 -10.91
N VAL A 32 -6.82 3.26 -10.93
CA VAL A 32 -7.34 2.31 -11.92
C VAL A 32 -7.21 2.89 -13.33
N GLY A 33 -7.63 4.14 -13.53
CA GLY A 33 -7.49 4.83 -14.81
C GLY A 33 -6.02 5.06 -15.23
N TYR A 34 -5.16 5.38 -14.27
CA TYR A 34 -3.73 5.54 -14.49
C TYR A 34 -3.07 4.23 -14.97
N LYS A 35 -3.38 3.10 -14.31
CA LYS A 35 -2.93 1.76 -14.74
C LYS A 35 -3.42 1.43 -16.14
N PHE A 36 -4.72 1.67 -16.40
CA PHE A 36 -5.32 1.43 -17.71
C PHE A 36 -4.60 2.21 -18.81
N ALA A 37 -4.43 3.53 -18.64
CA ALA A 37 -3.77 4.37 -19.63
C ALA A 37 -2.31 3.94 -19.90
N ARG A 38 -1.57 3.53 -18.87
CA ARG A 38 -0.20 3.02 -19.05
C ARG A 38 -0.15 1.72 -19.85
N ASN A 39 -1.08 0.81 -19.59
CA ASN A 39 -1.18 -0.44 -20.34
C ASN A 39 -1.48 -0.16 -21.83
N GLU A 40 -2.44 0.72 -22.12
CA GLU A 40 -2.78 1.10 -23.51
C GLU A 40 -1.60 1.76 -24.25
N LEU A 41 -0.71 2.44 -23.52
CA LEU A 41 0.50 3.05 -24.06
C LEU A 41 1.71 2.11 -24.08
N GLY A 42 1.56 0.84 -23.70
CA GLY A 42 2.66 -0.12 -23.66
C GLY A 42 3.75 0.21 -22.63
N VAL A 43 3.42 0.98 -21.58
CA VAL A 43 4.38 1.37 -20.55
C VAL A 43 4.47 0.25 -19.51
N GLU A 44 5.59 -0.47 -19.52
CA GLU A 44 5.86 -1.54 -18.56
C GLU A 44 5.93 -1.03 -17.10
N LEU A 45 5.60 -1.93 -16.18
CA LEU A 45 5.72 -1.70 -14.75
C LEU A 45 7.15 -2.00 -14.31
N ASN A 46 7.71 -1.17 -13.44
CA ASN A 46 8.92 -1.55 -12.71
C ASN A 46 8.59 -2.51 -11.55
N GLN A 47 9.62 -3.05 -10.90
CA GLN A 47 9.46 -4.03 -9.83
C GLN A 47 8.63 -3.53 -8.65
N GLU A 48 8.83 -2.28 -8.22
CA GLU A 48 8.09 -1.70 -7.08
C GLU A 48 6.62 -1.42 -7.44
N GLU A 49 6.35 -1.13 -8.71
CA GLU A 49 5.01 -0.92 -9.23
C GLU A 49 4.24 -2.23 -9.34
N ALA A 50 4.88 -3.27 -9.88
CA ALA A 50 4.34 -4.62 -9.89
C ALA A 50 4.00 -5.07 -8.47
N ASP A 51 4.91 -4.86 -7.53
CA ASP A 51 4.69 -5.17 -6.11
C ASP A 51 3.47 -4.45 -5.52
N PHE A 52 3.31 -3.15 -5.78
CA PHE A 52 2.12 -2.42 -5.32
C PHE A 52 0.82 -3.02 -5.89
N TYR A 53 0.77 -3.27 -7.20
CA TYR A 53 -0.46 -3.76 -7.83
C TYR A 53 -0.83 -5.18 -7.42
N ASP A 54 0.17 -6.03 -7.16
CA ASP A 54 -0.04 -7.44 -6.87
C ASP A 54 -0.21 -7.68 -5.36
N ASN A 55 0.52 -6.95 -4.51
CA ASN A 55 0.64 -7.28 -3.09
C ASN A 55 -0.05 -6.28 -2.14
N PHE A 56 -0.42 -5.06 -2.56
CA PHE A 56 -1.03 -4.09 -1.64
C PHE A 56 -2.43 -4.52 -1.16
N GLN A 57 -3.26 -5.05 -2.07
CA GLN A 57 -4.59 -5.57 -1.71
C GLN A 57 -4.54 -6.70 -0.66
N PRO A 58 -3.79 -7.81 -0.89
CA PRO A 58 -3.70 -8.88 0.10
C PRO A 58 -3.03 -8.41 1.40
N TRP A 59 -2.05 -7.50 1.33
CA TRP A 59 -1.45 -6.93 2.53
C TRP A 59 -2.46 -6.13 3.38
N ILE A 60 -3.32 -5.31 2.76
CA ILE A 60 -4.38 -4.58 3.47
C ILE A 60 -5.38 -5.55 4.12
N GLN A 61 -5.77 -6.61 3.41
CA GLN A 61 -6.67 -7.62 3.96
C GLN A 61 -6.07 -8.28 5.21
N GLN A 62 -4.78 -8.60 5.17
CA GLN A 62 -4.05 -9.16 6.33
C GLN A 62 -3.91 -8.14 7.46
N HIS A 63 -3.55 -6.88 7.15
CA HIS A 63 -3.35 -5.81 8.12
C HIS A 63 -4.62 -5.56 8.96
N PHE A 64 -5.79 -5.54 8.32
CA PHE A 64 -7.08 -5.36 9.00
C PHE A 64 -7.75 -6.68 9.45
N ASN A 65 -7.11 -7.83 9.21
CA ASN A 65 -7.66 -9.17 9.47
C ASN A 65 -9.07 -9.38 8.89
N VAL A 66 -9.26 -8.98 7.62
CA VAL A 66 -10.55 -9.12 6.92
C VAL A 66 -10.49 -10.15 5.81
N ARG A 67 -11.60 -10.88 5.62
CA ARG A 67 -11.78 -11.86 4.53
C ARG A 67 -12.94 -11.41 3.65
N THR A 68 -12.65 -10.52 2.71
CA THR A 68 -13.65 -9.92 1.81
C THR A 68 -13.05 -9.65 0.44
N SER A 69 -13.88 -9.68 -0.61
CA SER A 69 -13.50 -9.25 -1.96
C SER A 69 -13.55 -7.72 -2.15
N ASN A 70 -13.90 -6.97 -1.10
CA ASN A 70 -13.89 -5.51 -1.15
C ASN A 70 -12.49 -4.98 -1.49
N SER A 71 -12.45 -3.89 -2.27
CA SER A 71 -11.21 -3.20 -2.57
C SER A 71 -10.53 -2.65 -1.31
N TRP A 72 -9.21 -2.50 -1.34
CA TRP A 72 -8.42 -1.90 -0.27
C TRP A 72 -8.97 -0.53 0.14
N ALA A 73 -9.49 0.27 -0.80
CA ALA A 73 -10.11 1.57 -0.51
C ALA A 73 -11.35 1.42 0.39
N ASN A 74 -12.23 0.47 0.05
CA ASN A 74 -13.42 0.18 0.85
C ASN A 74 -13.05 -0.42 2.20
N ILE A 75 -12.02 -1.28 2.26
CA ILE A 75 -11.53 -1.83 3.52
C ILE A 75 -11.06 -0.69 4.42
N ILE A 76 -10.20 0.21 3.94
CA ILE A 76 -9.71 1.35 4.73
C ILE A 76 -10.88 2.24 5.17
N LEU A 77 -11.84 2.50 4.29
CA LEU A 77 -13.02 3.32 4.60
C LEU A 77 -13.88 2.72 5.72
N LEU A 78 -14.00 1.39 5.81
CA LEU A 78 -14.71 0.72 6.91
C LEU A 78 -14.09 0.95 8.29
N PHE A 79 -12.78 1.22 8.35
CA PHE A 79 -12.03 1.44 9.60
C PHE A 79 -11.68 2.91 9.85
N THR A 80 -12.29 3.84 9.12
CA THR A 80 -12.04 5.28 9.23
C THR A 80 -13.35 6.05 9.29
N ARG A 81 -13.29 7.33 9.69
CA ARG A 81 -14.52 8.11 9.94
C ARG A 81 -15.22 8.53 8.66
N ASP A 82 -14.43 8.94 7.67
CA ASP A 82 -14.91 9.52 6.42
C ASP A 82 -13.87 9.36 5.29
N GLU A 83 -14.25 9.76 4.08
CA GLU A 83 -13.41 9.69 2.87
C GLU A 83 -12.05 10.38 3.02
N LYS A 84 -11.99 11.49 3.77
CA LYS A 84 -10.75 12.26 3.97
C LYS A 84 -9.84 11.57 4.97
N ASP A 85 -10.40 11.04 6.05
CA ASP A 85 -9.66 10.23 7.01
C ASP A 85 -9.10 8.96 6.36
N ALA A 86 -9.90 8.27 5.55
CA ALA A 86 -9.47 7.12 4.76
C ALA A 86 -8.34 7.47 3.78
N PHE A 87 -8.45 8.61 3.09
CA PHE A 87 -7.41 9.11 2.19
C PHE A 87 -6.09 9.33 2.92
N ASN A 88 -6.12 9.96 4.09
CA ASN A 88 -4.90 10.16 4.89
C ASN A 88 -4.32 8.82 5.38
N ARG A 89 -5.19 7.93 5.88
CA ARG A 89 -4.79 6.62 6.38
C ARG A 89 -4.13 5.75 5.31
N PHE A 90 -4.57 5.85 4.06
CA PHE A 90 -3.93 5.18 2.93
C PHE A 90 -2.44 5.51 2.83
N PHE A 91 -2.03 6.78 2.96
CA PHE A 91 -0.61 7.13 2.85
C PHE A 91 0.22 6.62 4.02
N THR A 92 -0.35 6.52 5.22
CA THR A 92 0.32 5.86 6.34
C THR A 92 0.52 4.37 6.05
N LEU A 93 -0.54 3.69 5.61
CA LEU A 93 -0.51 2.27 5.25
C LEU A 93 0.42 1.98 4.08
N LEU A 94 0.53 2.91 3.12
CA LEU A 94 1.45 2.80 1.99
C LEU A 94 2.91 2.78 2.45
N GLU A 95 3.28 3.64 3.40
CA GLU A 95 4.64 3.64 3.94
C GLU A 95 4.91 2.38 4.78
N GLU A 96 3.95 1.92 5.57
CA GLU A 96 4.05 0.64 6.29
C GLU A 96 4.21 -0.55 5.32
N PHE A 97 3.46 -0.56 4.21
CA PHE A 97 3.56 -1.56 3.17
C PHE A 97 4.95 -1.58 2.51
N LYS A 98 5.54 -0.41 2.24
CA LYS A 98 6.90 -0.30 1.69
C LYS A 98 7.98 -0.76 2.68
N GLN A 99 7.73 -0.65 3.98
CA GLN A 99 8.66 -1.07 5.04
C GLN A 99 8.46 -2.51 5.51
N ARG A 100 7.51 -3.25 4.93
CA ARG A 100 7.10 -4.57 5.44
C ARG A 100 8.26 -5.58 5.42
N ASP A 101 9.10 -5.56 4.38
CA ASP A 101 10.17 -6.56 4.20
C ASP A 101 11.35 -6.29 5.15
N GLN A 102 11.67 -5.02 5.40
CA GLN A 102 12.66 -4.62 6.41
C GLN A 102 12.28 -5.11 7.82
N ASN A 103 10.98 -5.10 8.12
CA ASN A 103 10.45 -5.58 9.39
C ASN A 103 10.33 -7.11 9.48
N GLN A 104 10.23 -7.82 8.35
CA GLN A 104 10.24 -9.29 8.34
C GLN A 104 11.65 -9.83 8.54
N ASP A 105 12.64 -9.23 7.88
CA ASP A 105 14.06 -9.59 8.05
C ASP A 105 14.51 -9.41 9.51
N MET A 106 14.21 -8.26 10.13
CA MET A 106 14.52 -8.03 11.55
C MET A 106 13.82 -9.03 12.50
N LYS A 107 12.60 -9.48 12.19
CA LYS A 107 11.88 -10.47 13.01
C LYS A 107 12.40 -11.89 12.80
N ALA A 108 12.84 -12.24 11.59
CA ALA A 108 13.46 -13.53 11.28
C ALA A 108 14.83 -13.64 11.97
N THR A 109 15.70 -12.64 11.82
CA THR A 109 17.02 -12.60 12.48
C THR A 109 16.91 -12.66 14.00
N ARG A 110 15.90 -12.00 14.59
CA ARG A 110 15.68 -12.07 16.04
C ARG A 110 15.24 -13.45 16.52
N LYS A 111 14.38 -14.16 15.76
CA LYS A 111 13.96 -15.53 16.07
C LYS A 111 15.12 -16.53 15.94
N GLU A 112 15.99 -16.38 14.95
CA GLU A 112 17.18 -17.21 14.78
C GLU A 112 18.17 -17.01 15.94
N PHE A 113 18.42 -15.76 16.32
CA PHE A 113 19.26 -15.43 17.48
C PHE A 113 18.70 -15.99 18.79
N ASP A 114 17.39 -15.88 19.02
CA ASP A 114 16.73 -16.44 20.21
C ASP A 114 16.80 -17.98 20.23
N HIS A 115 16.71 -18.62 19.05
CA HIS A 115 16.82 -20.09 18.92
C HIS A 115 18.24 -20.60 19.19
N GLU A 116 19.28 -19.98 18.61
CA GLU A 116 20.67 -20.36 18.86
C GLU A 116 21.08 -20.16 20.33
N ASN A 117 20.63 -19.07 20.96
CA ASN A 117 20.89 -18.80 22.37
C ASN A 117 20.25 -19.88 23.27
N LEU A 118 19.07 -20.40 22.91
CA LEU A 118 18.42 -21.49 23.63
C LEU A 118 19.20 -22.81 23.53
N LEU A 119 19.72 -23.14 22.34
CA LEU A 119 20.52 -24.35 22.10
C LEU A 119 21.89 -24.29 22.80
N SER A 120 22.48 -23.11 22.95
CA SER A 120 23.78 -22.92 23.62
C SER A 120 23.76 -23.13 25.14
N LYS A 121 22.56 -23.25 25.75
CA LYS A 121 22.34 -23.38 27.20
C LYS A 121 21.93 -24.79 27.63
N LEU A 122 21.80 -25.73 26.69
CA LEU A 122 21.56 -27.16 26.93
C LEU A 122 22.87 -27.92 26.85
#